data_AF-A0A928X321-F1
#
_entry.id   AF-A0A928X321-F1
#
_cell.length_a   1.000
_cell.length_b   1.000
_cell.length_c   1.000
_cell.angle_alpha   90.00
_cell.angle_beta   90.00
_cell.angle_gamma   90.00
#
_symmetry.space_group_name_H-M   'P 1'
#
loop_
_entity.id
_entity.type
_entity.pdbx_description
1 polymer ?
#
loop_
_entity_poly.entity_id
_entity_poly.type
_entity_poly.pdbx_seq_one_letter_code
_entity_poly.pdbx_strand_id
1 'polypeptide(L)'
;MIFLSSSKNLLSLFFEKKNHLVQKEVKKMNKYELMYIIASDVAEEKREELITKFKAYVESHKGNVESIEKIGMKKLAYPINFKNEGFYVLMNINLDPAEVDAMAKLMNITEGIIRQIFVRK
;
A
#
# COMPACT_ATOMS: atom_id res chain seq x y z
N MET A 1 1.28 -50.09 -34.86
CA MET A 1 2.24 -48.98 -34.76
C MET A 1 1.72 -47.88 -35.68
N ILE A 2 0.78 -47.04 -35.23
CA ILE A 2 1.05 -45.65 -34.85
C ILE A 2 0.11 -45.27 -33.70
N PHE A 3 0.71 -45.15 -32.52
CA PHE A 3 0.11 -44.72 -31.26
C PHE A 3 0.08 -43.16 -31.20
N LEU A 4 -0.98 -42.57 -30.63
CA LEU A 4 -0.94 -41.33 -29.81
C LEU A 4 -0.70 -39.90 -30.40
N SER A 5 -0.87 -39.59 -31.69
CA SER A 5 -0.55 -38.21 -32.14
C SER A 5 -1.61 -37.11 -31.91
N SER A 6 -2.89 -37.43 -31.62
CA SER A 6 -3.96 -36.41 -31.61
C SER A 6 -4.28 -35.76 -30.26
N SER A 7 -3.69 -36.21 -29.15
CA SER A 7 -3.91 -35.62 -27.80
C SER A 7 -3.00 -34.41 -27.51
N LYS A 8 -1.88 -34.28 -28.25
CA LYS A 8 -0.85 -33.29 -27.97
C LYS A 8 -1.25 -31.84 -28.31
N ASN A 9 -2.23 -31.62 -29.19
CA ASN A 9 -2.70 -30.28 -29.57
C ASN A 9 -3.76 -29.70 -28.61
N LEU A 10 -4.61 -30.56 -28.03
CA LEU A 10 -5.59 -30.12 -27.03
C LEU A 10 -4.92 -29.83 -25.69
N LEU A 11 -3.92 -30.64 -25.31
CA LEU A 11 -3.10 -30.38 -24.13
C LEU A 11 -2.19 -29.15 -24.31
N SER A 12 -1.64 -28.90 -25.49
CA SER A 12 -0.84 -27.69 -25.74
C SER A 12 -1.71 -26.43 -25.74
N LEU A 13 -2.88 -26.44 -26.38
CA LEU A 13 -3.85 -25.33 -26.28
C LEU A 13 -4.36 -25.12 -24.86
N PHE A 14 -4.58 -26.20 -24.10
CA PHE A 14 -4.99 -26.09 -22.70
C PHE A 14 -3.85 -25.56 -21.82
N PHE A 15 -2.60 -25.94 -22.09
CA PHE A 15 -1.40 -25.46 -21.40
C PHE A 15 -1.09 -23.99 -21.74
N GLU A 16 -1.28 -23.58 -22.99
CA GLU A 16 -1.13 -22.21 -23.46
C GLU A 16 -2.24 -21.30 -22.91
N LYS A 17 -3.48 -21.79 -22.84
CA LYS A 17 -4.61 -21.09 -22.20
C LYS A 17 -4.45 -21.02 -20.68
N LYS A 18 -3.83 -22.02 -20.04
CA LYS A 18 -3.43 -21.97 -18.61
C LYS A 18 -2.36 -20.90 -18.39
N ASN A 19 -1.35 -20.82 -19.27
CA ASN A 19 -0.31 -19.79 -19.19
C ASN A 19 -0.88 -18.38 -19.37
N HIS A 20 -1.86 -18.19 -20.26
CA HIS A 20 -2.54 -16.90 -20.44
C HIS A 20 -3.42 -16.51 -19.22
N LEU A 21 -3.97 -17.49 -18.49
CA LEU A 21 -4.69 -17.25 -17.24
C LEU A 21 -3.74 -16.99 -16.06
N VAL A 22 -2.57 -17.64 -16.02
CA VAL A 22 -1.52 -17.44 -15.02
C VAL A 22 -0.83 -16.07 -15.20
N GLN A 23 -0.69 -15.57 -16.43
CA GLN A 23 -0.11 -14.25 -16.68
C GLN A 23 -1.04 -13.08 -16.29
N LYS A 24 -2.31 -13.34 -15.94
CA LYS A 24 -3.27 -12.28 -15.58
C LYS A 24 -3.17 -11.78 -14.13
N GLU A 25 -2.29 -12.35 -13.30
CA GLU A 25 -2.09 -11.89 -11.90
C GLU A 25 -0.63 -11.56 -11.54
N VAL A 26 0.17 -11.07 -12.49
CA VAL A 26 1.40 -10.36 -12.10
C VAL A 26 0.99 -8.96 -11.63
N LYS A 27 0.59 -8.82 -10.36
CA LYS A 27 0.36 -7.52 -9.71
C LYS A 27 1.62 -6.67 -9.90
N LYS A 28 1.49 -5.53 -10.58
CA LYS A 28 2.62 -4.64 -10.89
C LYS A 28 2.99 -3.86 -9.63
N MET A 29 4.02 -4.31 -8.92
CA MET A 29 4.53 -3.62 -7.74
C MET A 29 5.21 -2.30 -8.13
N ASN A 30 4.80 -1.20 -7.51
CA ASN A 30 5.40 0.12 -7.70
C ASN A 30 5.91 0.66 -6.37
N LYS A 31 6.97 1.46 -6.44
CA LYS A 31 7.49 2.20 -5.29
C LYS A 31 6.67 3.47 -5.06
N TYR A 32 6.33 3.72 -3.82
CA TYR A 32 5.62 4.91 -3.37
C TYR A 32 6.31 5.53 -2.17
N GLU A 33 6.23 6.84 -2.12
CA GLU A 33 6.49 7.64 -0.95
C GLU A 33 5.15 8.05 -0.35
N LEU A 34 4.88 7.59 0.86
CA LEU A 34 3.69 7.91 1.62
C LEU A 34 4.06 8.89 2.72
N MET A 35 3.52 10.11 2.62
CA MET A 35 3.58 11.11 3.68
C MET A 35 2.20 11.24 4.31
N TYR A 36 2.09 11.10 5.61
CA TYR A 36 0.84 11.37 6.32
C TYR A 36 1.07 12.15 7.60
N ILE A 37 0.02 12.85 8.01
CA ILE A 37 0.01 13.74 9.16
C ILE A 37 -0.99 13.19 10.18
N ILE A 38 -0.48 12.89 11.37
CA ILE A 38 -1.29 12.54 12.53
C ILE A 38 -1.62 13.82 13.30
N ALA A 39 -2.84 13.92 13.80
CA ALA A 39 -3.27 15.07 14.57
C ALA A 39 -2.48 15.24 15.89
N SER A 40 -2.32 16.49 16.32
CA SER A 40 -1.50 16.86 17.49
C SER A 40 -2.10 16.42 18.84
N ASP A 41 -3.41 16.21 18.91
CA ASP A 41 -4.16 15.77 20.09
C ASP A 41 -4.07 14.25 20.34
N VAL A 42 -3.57 13.49 19.36
CA VAL A 42 -3.38 12.05 19.51
C VAL A 42 -2.17 11.80 20.41
N ALA A 43 -2.42 11.08 21.51
CA ALA A 43 -1.38 10.63 22.44
C ALA A 43 -0.30 9.82 21.75
N GLU A 44 0.93 9.87 22.26
CA GLU A 44 2.09 9.24 21.62
C GLU A 44 1.91 7.73 21.41
N GLU A 45 1.39 7.03 22.41
CA GLU A 45 1.07 5.60 22.34
C GLU A 45 0.16 5.28 21.14
N LYS A 46 -0.94 6.04 20.98
CA LYS A 46 -1.86 5.89 19.84
C LYS A 46 -1.20 6.24 18.51
N ARG A 47 -0.24 7.18 18.47
CA ARG A 47 0.50 7.46 17.23
C ARG A 47 1.33 6.26 16.80
N GLU A 48 1.98 5.59 17.75
CA GLU A 48 2.78 4.40 17.46
C GLU A 48 1.91 3.22 17.02
N GLU A 49 0.73 3.05 17.63
CA GLU A 49 -0.27 2.08 17.19
C GLU A 49 -0.70 2.32 15.74
N LEU A 50 -0.99 3.56 15.36
CA LEU A 50 -1.36 3.92 13.98
C LEU A 50 -0.23 3.62 12.99
N ILE A 51 1.02 3.97 13.33
CA ILE A 51 2.19 3.66 12.49
C ILE A 51 2.32 2.14 12.30
N THR A 52 2.18 1.38 13.38
CA THR A 52 2.26 -0.09 13.37
C THR A 52 1.12 -0.70 12.56
N LYS A 53 -0.11 -0.18 12.69
CA LYS A 53 -1.29 -0.59 11.92
C LYS A 53 -1.06 -0.44 10.42
N PHE A 54 -0.54 0.72 9.97
CA PHE A 54 -0.29 0.95 8.56
C PHE A 54 0.90 0.14 8.02
N LYS A 55 1.93 -0.06 8.83
CA LYS A 55 3.02 -1.00 8.49
C LYS A 55 2.48 -2.42 8.27
N ALA A 56 1.68 -2.92 9.21
CA ALA A 56 1.06 -4.26 9.12
C ALA A 56 0.11 -4.37 7.92
N TYR A 57 -0.60 -3.29 7.57
CA TYR A 57 -1.43 -3.25 6.37
C TYR A 57 -0.60 -3.50 5.11
N VAL A 58 0.54 -2.83 4.95
CA VAL A 58 1.43 -3.04 3.79
C VAL A 58 1.94 -4.49 3.73
N GLU A 59 2.41 -5.01 4.87
CA GLU A 59 2.95 -6.38 4.96
C GLU A 59 1.91 -7.46 4.64
N SER A 60 0.68 -7.31 5.14
CA SER A 60 -0.44 -8.25 4.88
C SER A 60 -0.85 -8.31 3.41
N HIS A 61 -0.63 -7.25 2.64
CA HIS A 61 -0.95 -7.19 1.21
C HIS A 61 0.24 -7.50 0.32
N LYS A 62 1.25 -8.23 0.85
CA LYS A 62 2.50 -8.61 0.16
C LYS A 62 3.33 -7.40 -0.31
N GLY A 63 3.11 -6.23 0.30
CA GLY A 63 3.95 -5.06 0.11
C GLY A 63 5.22 -5.13 0.96
N ASN A 64 6.22 -4.35 0.59
CA ASN A 64 7.45 -4.20 1.35
C ASN A 64 7.55 -2.76 1.89
N VAL A 65 7.97 -2.61 3.15
CA VAL A 65 8.24 -1.31 3.76
C VAL A 65 9.76 -1.10 3.78
N GLU A 66 10.25 -0.17 2.98
CA GLU A 66 11.68 0.13 2.85
C GLU A 66 12.19 0.94 4.05
N SER A 67 11.46 1.99 4.44
CA SER A 67 11.79 2.79 5.62
C SER A 67 10.55 3.49 6.21
N ILE A 68 10.63 3.77 7.51
CA ILE A 68 9.66 4.59 8.23
C ILE A 68 10.44 5.66 8.98
N GLU A 69 10.17 6.91 8.66
CA GLU A 69 10.80 8.08 9.26
C GLU A 69 9.76 8.89 10.02
N LYS A 70 9.93 8.99 11.35
CA LYS A 70 9.11 9.84 12.22
C LYS A 70 9.73 11.23 12.25
N ILE A 71 9.18 12.17 11.49
CA ILE A 71 9.71 13.53 11.36
C ILE A 71 9.44 14.36 12.62
N GLY A 72 8.34 14.07 13.32
CA GLY A 72 7.94 14.79 14.54
C GLY A 72 6.86 15.83 14.31
N MET A 73 6.65 16.68 15.32
CA MET A 73 5.65 17.76 15.26
C MET A 73 6.14 18.93 14.40
N LYS A 74 5.31 19.36 13.45
CA LYS A 74 5.56 20.55 12.64
C LYS A 74 4.31 21.41 12.55
N LYS A 75 4.52 22.72 12.45
CA LYS A 75 3.46 23.71 12.23
C LYS A 75 2.88 23.58 10.82
N LEU A 76 1.57 23.54 10.72
CA LEU A 76 0.82 23.53 9.47
C LEU A 76 0.74 24.94 8.89
N ALA A 77 0.66 25.05 7.56
CA ALA A 77 0.52 26.34 6.89
C ALA A 77 -0.80 27.05 7.22
N TYR A 78 -1.86 26.26 7.43
CA TYR A 78 -3.18 26.71 7.87
C TYR A 78 -3.78 25.67 8.81
N PRO A 79 -4.69 26.06 9.71
CA PRO A 79 -5.33 25.14 10.63
C PRO A 79 -6.19 24.11 9.87
N ILE A 80 -6.02 22.83 10.19
CA ILE A 80 -6.89 21.75 9.73
C ILE A 80 -7.67 21.26 10.95
N ASN A 81 -9.00 21.29 10.90
CA ASN A 81 -9.86 20.95 12.04
C ASN A 81 -9.44 21.67 13.34
N PHE A 82 -9.16 22.98 13.24
CA PHE A 82 -8.69 23.84 14.33
C PHE A 82 -7.31 23.49 14.92
N LYS A 83 -6.55 22.60 14.29
CA LYS A 83 -5.19 22.21 14.72
C LYS A 83 -4.15 22.96 13.90
N ASN A 84 -3.23 23.63 14.57
CA ASN A 84 -2.13 24.38 13.93
C ASN A 84 -0.87 23.54 13.72
N GLU A 85 -0.81 22.36 14.34
CA GLU A 85 0.35 21.48 14.32
C GLU A 85 -0.09 20.05 14.01
N GLY A 86 0.84 19.26 13.47
CA GLY A 86 0.62 17.85 13.19
C GLY A 86 1.93 17.08 13.25
N PHE A 87 1.83 15.78 13.53
CA PHE A 87 2.96 14.87 13.59
C PHE A 87 3.16 14.21 12.23
N TYR A 88 4.31 14.45 11.60
CA TYR A 88 4.61 13.99 10.25
C TYR A 88 5.31 12.63 10.28
N VAL A 89 4.83 11.73 9.42
CA VAL A 89 5.46 10.42 9.20
C VAL A 89 5.64 10.22 7.70
N LEU A 90 6.86 9.85 7.33
CA LEU A 90 7.21 9.44 5.98
C LEU A 90 7.44 7.93 5.95
N MET A 91 6.83 7.26 5.00
CA MET A 91 6.92 5.82 4.82
C MET A 91 7.24 5.51 3.35
N ASN A 92 8.38 4.89 3.11
CA ASN A 92 8.75 4.39 1.79
C ASN A 92 8.25 2.96 1.64
N ILE A 93 7.37 2.72 0.67
CA ILE A 93 6.72 1.43 0.48
C ILE A 93 6.80 0.97 -0.96
N ASN A 94 6.80 -0.34 -1.15
CA ASN A 94 6.57 -0.98 -2.43
C ASN A 94 5.26 -1.75 -2.34
N LEU A 95 4.26 -1.30 -3.09
CA LEU A 95 2.89 -1.82 -2.99
C LEU A 95 2.26 -1.93 -4.38
N ASP A 96 1.26 -2.80 -4.51
CA ASP A 96 0.44 -2.90 -5.70
C ASP A 96 -0.50 -1.69 -5.83
N PRO A 97 -0.62 -1.04 -7.00
CA PRO A 97 -1.50 0.11 -7.22
C PRO A 97 -2.93 -0.05 -6.72
N ALA A 98 -3.52 -1.24 -6.85
CA ALA A 98 -4.89 -1.48 -6.39
C ALA A 98 -5.02 -1.36 -4.86
N GLU A 99 -3.97 -1.76 -4.13
CA GLU A 99 -3.95 -1.69 -2.67
C GLU A 99 -3.63 -0.28 -2.15
N VAL A 100 -2.96 0.56 -2.95
CA VAL A 100 -2.70 1.96 -2.59
C VAL A 100 -4.00 2.73 -2.44
N ASP A 101 -4.93 2.59 -3.37
CA ASP A 101 -6.24 3.26 -3.31
C ASP A 101 -7.07 2.77 -2.12
N ALA A 102 -7.00 1.47 -1.81
CA ALA A 102 -7.66 0.90 -0.64
C ALA A 102 -7.04 1.43 0.66
N MET A 103 -5.71 1.50 0.75
CA MET A 103 -4.99 2.08 1.88
C MET A 103 -5.33 3.56 2.08
N ALA A 104 -5.38 4.34 1.00
CA ALA A 104 -5.71 5.76 1.04
C ALA A 104 -7.12 6.00 1.61
N LYS A 105 -8.09 5.15 1.23
CA LYS A 105 -9.45 5.17 1.80
C LYS A 105 -9.46 4.77 3.27
N LEU A 106 -8.74 3.72 3.64
CA LEU A 106 -8.60 3.27 5.03
C LEU A 106 -8.03 4.39 5.92
N MET A 107 -6.97 5.07 5.46
CA MET A 107 -6.36 6.20 6.16
C MET A 107 -7.32 7.37 6.31
N ASN A 108 -8.11 7.67 5.27
CA ASN A 108 -9.08 8.75 5.31
C ASN A 108 -10.20 8.54 6.36
N ILE A 109 -10.59 7.29 6.58
CA ILE A 109 -11.63 6.92 7.54
C ILE A 109 -11.04 6.74 8.95
N THR A 110 -9.74 6.48 9.06
CA THR A 110 -9.09 6.28 10.35
C THR A 110 -8.98 7.60 11.10
N GLU A 111 -9.60 7.66 12.27
CA GLU A 111 -9.51 8.81 13.16
C GLU A 111 -8.06 9.12 13.54
N GLY A 112 -7.74 10.41 13.65
CA GLY A 112 -6.41 10.89 13.99
C GLY A 112 -5.51 11.16 12.78
N ILE A 113 -5.83 10.68 11.58
CA ILE A 113 -5.14 11.08 10.35
C ILE A 113 -5.84 12.31 9.76
N ILE A 114 -5.10 13.39 9.57
CA ILE A 114 -5.67 14.65 9.03
C ILE A 114 -5.34 14.85 7.54
N ARG A 115 -4.27 14.23 7.05
CA ARG A 115 -3.87 14.30 5.65
C ARG A 115 -2.94 13.15 5.31
N GLN A 116 -3.04 12.67 4.07
CA GLN A 116 -2.18 11.67 3.47
C GLN A 116 -1.90 12.04 2.03
N ILE A 117 -0.67 11.78 1.58
CA ILE A 117 -0.21 12.02 0.23
C ILE A 117 0.60 10.80 -0.19
N PHE A 118 0.21 10.20 -1.30
CA PHE A 118 0.96 9.14 -1.97
C PHE A 118 1.63 9.72 -3.21
N VAL A 119 2.94 9.55 -3.33
CA VAL A 119 3.72 9.94 -4.50
C VAL A 119 4.36 8.70 -5.07
N ARG A 120 4.18 8.45 -6.37
CA ARG A 120 4.85 7.34 -7.05
C ARG A 120 6.30 7.72 -7.36
N LYS A 121 7.25 6.85 -7.04
CA LYS A 121 8.67 6.98 -7.43
C LYS A 121 8.94 6.35 -8.80
#